data_AF-A0A1Z5REF2-F1
#
_entry.id   AF-A0A1Z5REF2-F1
#
_cell.length_a   1.000
_cell.length_b   1.000
_cell.length_c   1.000
_cell.angle_alpha   90.00
_cell.angle_beta   90.00
_cell.angle_gamma   90.00
#
_symmetry.space_group_name_H-M   'P 1'
#
loop_
_entity.id
_entity.type
_entity.pdbx_description
1 polymer ?
#
loop_
_entity_poly.entity_id
_entity_poly.type
_entity_poly.pdbx_seq_one_letter_code
_entity_poly.pdbx_strand_id
1 'polypeptide(L)'
;MAIRNARRQWKDSDVRAHRRPANRGELAVTNPFLNLECLKNQLNQPFFMEVIILLSWAIWMTRNNKIFKHVNASTQSCKNLFLLEMDALLLRAKKAYSPRLEDWISAIP
;
A
#
# COMPACT_ATOMS: atom_id res chain seq x y z
N MET A 1 12.29 15.93 -9.82
CA MET A 1 11.85 17.17 -9.13
C MET A 1 10.91 16.91 -7.92
N ALA A 2 10.10 15.83 -7.94
CA ALA A 2 9.13 15.51 -6.88
C ALA A 2 9.71 15.13 -5.49
N ILE A 3 10.91 14.54 -5.42
CA ILE A 3 11.52 14.07 -4.17
C ILE A 3 11.91 15.23 -3.22
N ARG A 4 12.30 16.39 -3.78
CA ARG A 4 12.78 17.54 -2.98
C ARG A 4 11.65 18.24 -2.21
N ASN A 5 10.43 18.27 -2.76
CA ASN A 5 9.29 18.92 -2.13
C ASN A 5 8.70 18.08 -0.98
N ALA A 6 8.73 16.74 -1.11
CA ALA A 6 8.31 15.83 -0.04
C ALA A 6 9.17 15.97 1.24
N ARG A 7 10.47 16.24 1.09
CA ARG A 7 11.41 16.40 2.21
C ARG A 7 11.12 17.62 3.08
N ARG A 8 10.56 18.69 2.49
CA ARG A 8 10.31 19.96 3.18
C ARG A 8 9.08 19.88 4.07
N GLN A 9 7.99 19.27 3.59
CA GLN A 9 6.75 19.07 4.37
C GLN A 9 6.87 17.98 5.45
N TRP A 10 7.79 17.02 5.30
CA TRP A 10 8.08 16.01 6.33
C TRP A 10 8.60 16.66 7.62
N LYS A 11 9.48 17.67 7.51
CA LYS A 11 10.01 18.39 8.67
C LYS A 11 8.92 19.13 9.45
N ASP A 12 7.90 19.67 8.77
CA ASP A 12 6.82 20.45 9.41
C ASP A 12 5.73 19.57 10.04
N SER A 13 5.66 18.30 9.66
CA SER A 13 4.66 17.34 10.18
C SER A 13 5.13 16.66 11.47
N ASP A 14 6.44 16.47 11.63
CA ASP A 14 7.05 15.74 12.76
C ASP A 14 6.96 16.52 14.08
N VAL A 15 6.87 17.85 14.03
CA VAL A 15 6.83 18.74 15.21
C VAL A 15 5.52 18.59 16.02
N ARG A 16 4.48 17.91 15.50
CA ARG A 16 3.17 17.77 16.15
C ARG A 16 2.81 16.37 16.67
N ALA A 17 3.66 15.36 16.50
CA ALA A 17 3.33 14.01 16.95
C ALA A 17 3.80 13.76 18.39
N HIS A 18 2.92 14.05 19.36
CA HIS A 18 3.05 13.63 20.75
C HIS A 18 3.31 12.12 20.86
N ARG A 19 4.46 11.76 21.46
CA ARG A 19 4.81 10.39 21.84
C ARG A 19 3.86 9.92 22.95
N ARG A 20 2.87 9.08 22.64
CA ARG A 20 2.09 8.32 23.66
C ARG A 20 2.84 7.05 24.06
N PRO A 21 2.79 6.60 25.32
CA PRO A 21 3.37 5.33 25.73
C PRO A 21 2.52 4.16 25.22
N ALA A 22 3.18 3.20 24.55
CA ALA A 22 2.53 2.08 23.90
C ALA A 22 2.07 1.00 24.89
N ASN A 23 0.84 0.53 24.76
CA ASN A 23 0.30 -0.58 25.56
C ASN A 23 0.71 -1.94 24.99
N ARG A 24 0.74 -2.99 25.83
CA ARG A 24 1.25 -4.33 25.48
C ARG A 24 0.57 -4.99 24.26
N GLY A 25 -0.69 -4.63 23.95
CA GLY A 25 -1.40 -5.06 22.73
C GLY A 25 -1.05 -4.27 21.46
N GLU A 26 -0.44 -3.10 21.60
CA GLU A 26 0.06 -2.25 20.51
C GLU A 26 1.38 -2.79 19.95
N LEU A 27 2.10 -3.60 20.73
CA LEU A 27 3.38 -4.19 20.32
C LEU A 27 3.22 -5.18 19.15
N ALA A 28 2.09 -5.89 19.08
CA ALA A 28 1.76 -6.77 17.96
C ALA A 28 1.53 -5.97 16.66
N VAL A 29 0.94 -4.78 16.76
CA VAL A 29 0.77 -3.84 15.63
C VAL A 29 2.12 -3.21 15.24
N THR A 30 3.09 -3.10 16.14
CA THR A 30 4.37 -2.44 15.87
C THR A 30 5.47 -3.30 15.25
N ASN A 31 5.34 -4.63 15.18
CA ASN A 31 6.37 -5.45 14.52
C ASN A 31 6.07 -5.56 13.01
N PRO A 32 6.79 -4.82 12.15
CA PRO A 32 6.51 -4.80 10.72
C PRO A 32 6.71 -6.17 10.06
N PHE A 33 7.63 -6.99 10.56
CA PHE A 33 7.91 -8.31 10.01
C PHE A 33 6.78 -9.29 10.30
N LEU A 34 6.24 -9.29 11.53
CA LEU A 34 5.09 -10.11 11.89
C LEU A 34 3.83 -9.71 11.11
N ASN A 35 3.62 -8.41 10.90
CA ASN A 35 2.51 -7.92 10.09
C ASN A 35 2.60 -8.37 8.64
N LEU A 36 3.80 -8.32 8.05
CA LEU A 36 4.05 -8.82 6.70
C LEU A 36 3.83 -10.32 6.59
N GLU A 37 4.27 -11.10 7.58
CA GLU A 37 4.08 -12.54 7.61
C GLU A 37 2.60 -12.92 7.77
N CYS A 38 1.88 -12.22 8.64
CA CYS A 38 0.43 -12.37 8.78
C CYS A 38 -0.29 -12.04 7.47
N LEU A 39 0.08 -10.93 6.82
CA LEU A 39 -0.51 -10.50 5.55
C LEU A 39 -0.22 -11.51 4.42
N LYS A 40 1.00 -12.02 4.34
CA LYS A 40 1.36 -13.11 3.41
C LYS A 40 0.46 -14.33 3.61
N ASN A 41 0.28 -14.75 4.86
CA ASN A 41 -0.54 -15.92 5.19
C ASN A 41 -2.03 -15.69 4.87
N GLN A 42 -2.55 -14.47 5.07
CA GLN A 42 -3.92 -14.11 4.70
C GLN A 42 -4.12 -14.09 3.19
N LEU A 43 -3.15 -13.57 2.42
CA LEU A 43 -3.22 -13.52 0.96
C LEU A 43 -3.17 -14.92 0.36
N ASN A 44 -2.28 -15.78 0.87
CA ASN A 44 -2.13 -17.18 0.45
C ASN A 44 -2.05 -17.38 -1.09
N GLN A 45 -1.38 -16.44 -1.78
CA GLN A 45 -1.14 -16.51 -3.22
C GLN A 45 0.36 -16.59 -3.54
N PRO A 46 0.76 -17.23 -4.65
CA PRO A 46 2.16 -17.30 -5.05
C PRO A 46 2.74 -15.92 -5.43
N PHE A 47 1.88 -14.95 -5.75
CA PHE A 47 2.22 -13.56 -6.12
C PHE A 47 1.96 -12.55 -4.98
N PHE A 48 1.99 -13.00 -3.72
CA PHE A 48 1.70 -12.14 -2.57
C PHE A 48 2.63 -10.91 -2.48
N MET A 49 3.89 -11.04 -2.92
CA MET A 49 4.85 -9.94 -2.88
C MET A 49 4.44 -8.81 -3.82
N GLU A 50 3.99 -9.15 -5.02
CA GLU A 50 3.49 -8.21 -6.02
C GLU A 50 2.29 -7.43 -5.46
N VAL A 51 1.36 -8.13 -4.81
CA VAL A 51 0.21 -7.50 -4.13
C VAL A 51 0.65 -6.51 -3.06
N ILE A 52 1.58 -6.91 -2.18
CA ILE A 52 2.06 -6.05 -1.08
C ILE A 52 2.80 -4.81 -1.62
N ILE A 53 3.61 -4.99 -2.67
CA ILE A 53 4.34 -3.89 -3.31
C ILE A 53 3.36 -2.90 -3.95
N LEU A 54 2.37 -3.38 -4.70
CA LEU A 54 1.37 -2.53 -5.34
C LEU A 54 0.45 -1.84 -4.32
N LEU A 55 0.09 -2.51 -3.24
CA LEU A 55 -0.66 -1.90 -2.13
C LEU A 55 0.16 -0.77 -1.48
N SER A 56 1.46 -1.00 -1.23
CA SER A 56 2.37 0.01 -0.68
C SER A 56 2.51 1.21 -1.61
N TRP A 57 2.62 0.96 -2.92
CA TRP A 57 2.62 1.99 -3.96
C TRP A 57 1.33 2.80 -3.98
N ALA A 58 0.17 2.14 -3.95
CA ALA A 58 -1.13 2.80 -3.95
C ALA A 58 -1.32 3.70 -2.73
N ILE A 59 -0.90 3.24 -1.54
CA ILE A 59 -0.91 4.05 -0.31
C ILE A 59 -0.01 5.27 -0.46
N TRP A 60 1.22 5.08 -0.94
CA TRP A 60 2.18 6.17 -1.12
C TRP A 60 1.66 7.22 -2.11
N MET A 61 1.17 6.79 -3.28
CA MET A 61 0.58 7.66 -4.29
C MET A 61 -0.67 8.40 -3.77
N THR A 62 -1.57 7.70 -3.08
CA THR A 62 -2.80 8.29 -2.53
C THR A 62 -2.49 9.36 -1.49
N ARG A 63 -1.49 9.14 -0.62
CA ARG A 63 -1.05 10.15 0.36
C ARG A 63 -0.36 11.33 -0.32
N ASN A 64 0.39 11.07 -1.39
CA ASN A 64 1.11 12.11 -2.13
C ASN A 64 0.20 12.95 -3.03
N ASN A 65 -0.96 12.42 -3.45
CA ASN A 65 -1.95 13.19 -4.21
C ASN A 65 -2.46 14.42 -3.44
N LYS A 66 -2.40 14.42 -2.10
CA LYS A 66 -2.69 15.61 -1.29
C LYS A 66 -1.74 16.77 -1.61
N ILE A 67 -0.47 16.46 -1.84
CA ILE A 67 0.58 17.44 -2.11
C ILE A 67 0.57 17.86 -3.58
N PHE A 68 0.40 16.90 -4.49
CA PHE A 68 0.55 17.15 -5.92
C PHE A 68 -0.75 17.51 -6.64
N LYS A 69 -1.89 17.10 -6.11
CA LYS A 69 -3.21 17.25 -6.75
C LYS A 69 -4.25 17.91 -5.84
N HIS A 70 -3.88 18.30 -4.61
CA HIS A 70 -4.80 18.83 -3.60
C HIS A 70 -5.99 17.92 -3.28
N VAL A 71 -5.87 16.61 -3.55
CA VAL A 71 -6.90 15.61 -3.28
C VAL A 71 -6.62 14.94 -1.94
N ASN A 72 -7.61 14.92 -1.04
CA ASN A 72 -7.47 14.22 0.23
C ASN A 72 -7.37 12.70 0.03
N ALA A 73 -6.46 12.08 0.77
CA ALA A 73 -6.33 10.63 0.78
C ALA A 73 -7.60 10.00 1.36
N SER A 74 -8.18 9.05 0.62
CA SER A 74 -9.27 8.21 1.11
C SER A 74 -8.95 6.73 0.86
N THR A 75 -9.52 5.86 1.68
CA THR A 75 -9.41 4.42 1.48
C THR A 75 -9.97 4.01 0.12
N GLN A 76 -11.07 4.64 -0.32
CA GLN A 76 -11.66 4.35 -1.63
C GLN A 76 -10.72 4.71 -2.78
N SER A 77 -10.11 5.90 -2.75
CA SER A 77 -9.14 6.29 -3.79
C SER A 77 -7.91 5.37 -3.81
N CYS A 78 -7.48 4.89 -2.65
CA CYS A 78 -6.38 3.93 -2.55
C CYS A 78 -6.75 2.58 -3.15
N LYS A 79 -7.96 2.08 -2.86
CA LYS A 79 -8.49 0.84 -3.44
C LYS A 79 -8.59 0.93 -4.96
N ASN A 80 -9.16 2.02 -5.49
CA ASN A 80 -9.27 2.21 -6.93
C ASN A 80 -7.91 2.26 -7.62
N LEU A 81 -6.93 2.96 -7.02
CA LEU A 81 -5.57 3.01 -7.56
C LEU A 81 -4.88 1.64 -7.50
N PHE A 82 -5.10 0.89 -6.41
CA PHE A 82 -4.57 -0.45 -6.29
C PHE A 82 -5.14 -1.39 -7.38
N LEU A 83 -6.46 -1.41 -7.59
CA LEU A 83 -7.08 -2.22 -8.63
C LEU A 83 -6.57 -1.86 -10.03
N LEU A 84 -6.45 -0.56 -10.33
CA LEU A 84 -5.88 -0.10 -11.59
C LEU A 84 -4.46 -0.64 -11.84
N GLU A 85 -3.62 -0.65 -10.80
CA GLU A 85 -2.25 -1.17 -10.91
C GLU A 85 -2.21 -2.71 -10.97
N MET A 86 -3.17 -3.40 -10.35
CA MET A 86 -3.34 -4.85 -10.48
C MET A 86 -3.73 -5.25 -11.91
N ASP A 87 -4.65 -4.52 -12.54
CA ASP A 87 -4.99 -4.72 -13.96
C ASP A 87 -3.77 -4.44 -14.87
N ALA A 88 -3.01 -3.40 -14.55
CA ALA A 88 -1.79 -3.10 -15.29
C ALA A 88 -0.70 -4.17 -15.07
N LEU A 89 -0.67 -4.84 -13.91
CA LEU A 89 0.21 -5.96 -13.63
C LEU A 89 -0.16 -7.17 -14.48
N LEU A 90 -1.45 -7.48 -14.67
CA LEU A 90 -1.90 -8.56 -15.55
C LEU A 90 -1.28 -8.47 -16.95
N LEU A 91 -1.28 -7.27 -17.53
CA LEU A 91 -0.73 -7.02 -18.86
C LEU A 91 0.80 -7.24 -18.95
N ARG A 92 1.50 -7.19 -17.81
CA ARG A 92 2.98 -7.29 -17.73
C ARG A 92 3.46 -8.58 -17.07
N ALA A 93 2.57 -9.30 -16.39
CA ALA A 93 2.91 -10.51 -15.67
C ALA A 93 3.40 -11.58 -16.65
N LYS A 94 4.37 -12.40 -16.21
CA LYS A 94 4.78 -13.56 -16.99
C LYS A 94 3.55 -14.45 -17.22
N LYS A 95 3.39 -14.99 -18.43
CA LYS A 95 2.27 -15.86 -18.82
C LYS A 95 1.95 -16.97 -17.81
N ALA A 96 2.94 -17.45 -17.07
CA ALA A 96 2.79 -18.45 -16.01
C ALA A 96 1.89 -18.01 -14.83
N TYR A 97 1.75 -16.71 -14.58
CA TYR A 97 0.94 -16.17 -13.48
C TYR A 97 -0.42 -15.61 -13.94
N SER A 98 -0.61 -15.39 -15.25
CA SER A 98 -1.79 -14.72 -15.81
C SER A 98 -3.12 -15.36 -15.40
N PRO A 99 -3.33 -16.68 -15.57
CA PRO A 99 -4.66 -17.27 -15.32
C PRO A 99 -5.08 -17.13 -13.85
N ARG A 100 -4.16 -17.42 -12.92
CA ARG A 100 -4.44 -17.35 -11.48
C ARG A 100 -4.60 -15.92 -10.98
N LEU A 101 -3.92 -14.96 -11.60
CA LEU A 101 -4.05 -13.54 -11.28
C LEU A 101 -5.38 -12.99 -11.82
N GLU A 102 -5.81 -13.41 -13.01
CA GLU A 102 -7.12 -13.06 -13.61
C GLU A 102 -8.27 -13.60 -12.77
N ASP A 103 -8.21 -14.88 -12.39
CA ASP A 103 -9.19 -15.50 -11.49
C ASP A 103 -9.27 -14.77 -10.15
N TRP A 104 -8.12 -14.35 -9.61
CA TRP A 104 -8.09 -13.64 -8.34
C TRP A 104 -8.67 -12.24 -8.44
N ILE A 105 -8.35 -11.49 -9.49
CA ILE A 105 -8.86 -10.12 -9.71
C ILE A 105 -10.38 -10.15 -9.97
N SER A 106 -10.87 -11.11 -10.77
CA SER A 106 -12.31 -11.26 -11.04
C SER A 106 -13.13 -11.66 -9.81
N ALA A 107 -12.50 -12.24 -8.79
CA ALA A 107 -13.13 -12.58 -7.51
C ALA A 107 -13.16 -11.42 -6.50
N ILE A 108 -12.51 -10.29 -6.79
CA ILE A 108 -12.55 -9.10 -5.92
C ILE A 108 -13.86 -8.34 -6.19
N PRO A 109 -14.67 -8.04 -5.15
CA PRO A 109 -15.93 -7.30 -5.30
C PRO A 109 -15.77 -5.85 -5.79
#